data_AF-A0A6I5CSM2-F1
#
_entry.id   AF-A0A6I5CSM2-F1
#
_cell.length_a   1.000
_cell.length_b   1.000
_cell.length_c   1.000
_cell.angle_alpha   90.00
_cell.angle_beta   90.00
_cell.angle_gamma   90.00
#
_symmetry.space_group_name_H-M   'P 1'
#
loop_
_entity.id
_entity.type
_entity.pdbx_description
1 polymer ?
#
loop_
_entity_poly.entity_id
_entity_poly.type
_entity_poly.pdbx_seq_one_letter_code
_entity_poly.pdbx_strand_id
1 'polypeptide(L)'
;DFLLGPGGGPPRERTGLRELTDRHAWPRHADLRADLDELVGRFAASGLEAIVVDQTTPVHAEAGLSCVKTLVPGLLPMTFGHHLRRISGLDRVLTAPHTLGHTAAPLRPEEVNPHPHPFP
;
A
#
# COMPACT_ATOMS: atom_id res chain seq x y z
N ASP A 1 -7.92 2.78 24.59
CA ASP A 1 -8.44 3.19 23.28
C ASP A 1 -7.35 2.95 22.24
N PHE A 2 -7.45 1.88 21.45
CA PHE A 2 -6.41 1.48 20.49
C PHE A 2 -6.20 2.51 19.37
N LEU A 3 -7.25 3.28 19.03
CA LEU A 3 -7.18 4.34 18.02
C LEU A 3 -6.39 5.57 18.47
N LEU A 4 -6.22 5.75 19.79
CA LEU A 4 -5.49 6.87 20.37
C LEU A 4 -4.03 6.53 20.71
N GLY A 5 -3.63 5.27 20.52
CA GLY A 5 -2.31 4.74 20.86
C GLY A 5 -2.03 4.71 22.37
N PRO A 6 -1.14 3.82 22.85
CA PRO A 6 -0.60 3.95 24.19
C PRO A 6 0.40 5.11 24.16
N GLY A 7 0.09 6.22 24.81
CA GLY A 7 1.09 7.26 25.10
C GLY A 7 0.75 8.70 24.75
N GLY A 8 -0.45 9.03 24.28
CA GLY A 8 -0.90 10.44 24.19
C GLY A 8 0.08 11.37 23.46
N GLY A 9 0.79 10.84 22.45
CA GLY A 9 1.68 11.64 21.63
C GLY A 9 0.90 12.80 20.98
N PRO A 10 1.57 13.91 20.65
CA PRO A 10 0.88 15.04 20.04
C PRO A 10 0.12 14.54 18.79
N PRO A 11 -1.15 14.94 18.61
CA PRO A 11 -1.90 14.56 17.42
C PRO A 11 -1.07 14.91 16.19
N ARG A 12 -1.00 13.97 15.23
CA ARG A 12 -0.35 14.25 13.94
C ARG A 12 -0.97 15.52 13.36
N GLU A 13 -0.12 16.43 12.91
CA GLU A 13 -0.56 17.68 12.30
C GLU A 13 -1.52 17.37 11.15
N ARG A 14 -2.69 18.03 11.15
CA ARG A 14 -3.72 17.78 10.14
C ARG A 14 -3.32 18.49 8.85
N THR A 15 -2.91 17.71 7.85
CA THR A 15 -2.64 18.21 6.51
C THR A 15 -3.93 18.38 5.72
N GLY A 16 -4.10 19.53 5.04
CA GLY A 16 -5.24 19.74 4.15
C GLY A 16 -5.16 18.87 2.89
N LEU A 17 -6.31 18.46 2.34
CA LEU A 17 -6.34 17.62 1.13
C LEU A 17 -5.55 18.24 -0.05
N ARG A 18 -5.65 19.56 -0.22
CA ARG A 18 -4.90 20.29 -1.27
C ARG A 18 -3.40 20.16 -1.08
N GLU A 19 -2.90 20.41 0.13
CA GLU A 19 -1.49 20.27 0.46
C GLU A 19 -1.00 18.82 0.28
N LEU A 20 -1.83 17.83 0.62
CA LEU A 20 -1.52 16.42 0.38
C LEU A 20 -1.40 16.13 -1.12
N THR A 21 -2.34 16.64 -1.93
CA THR A 21 -2.31 16.53 -3.39
C THR A 21 -1.06 17.20 -3.97
N ASP A 22 -0.73 18.41 -3.54
CA ASP A 22 0.44 19.16 -4.01
C ASP A 22 1.74 18.45 -3.63
N ARG A 23 1.81 17.85 -2.44
CA ARG A 23 2.97 17.10 -1.94
C ARG A 23 3.28 15.86 -2.79
N HIS A 24 2.24 15.16 -3.26
CA HIS A 24 2.42 13.92 -4.01
C HIS A 24 2.38 14.11 -5.53
N ALA A 25 1.69 15.16 -6.01
CA ALA A 25 1.56 15.59 -7.39
C ALA A 25 1.60 14.40 -8.35
N TRP A 26 0.58 13.54 -8.32
CA TRP A 26 0.45 12.34 -9.14
C TRP A 26 -1.02 12.14 -9.52
N PRO A 27 -1.36 11.79 -10.78
CA PRO A 27 -0.48 11.59 -11.94
C PRO A 27 0.17 12.90 -12.42
N ARG A 28 1.33 12.82 -13.10
CA ARG A 28 2.11 13.99 -13.55
C ARG A 28 2.12 14.18 -15.05
N HIS A 29 1.93 13.10 -15.80
CA HIS A 29 2.08 13.12 -17.24
C HIS A 29 0.72 13.32 -17.90
N ALA A 30 0.73 13.85 -19.12
CA ALA A 30 -0.50 13.99 -19.91
C ALA A 30 -1.03 12.62 -20.40
N ASP A 31 -0.15 11.61 -20.45
CA ASP A 31 -0.48 10.24 -20.77
C ASP A 31 -0.35 9.36 -19.52
N LEU A 32 -1.46 8.78 -19.08
CA LEU A 32 -1.50 7.87 -17.92
C LEU A 32 -0.61 6.64 -18.09
N ARG A 33 -0.30 6.24 -19.33
CA ARG A 33 0.68 5.17 -19.58
C ARG A 33 2.05 5.54 -19.03
N ALA A 34 2.50 6.77 -19.21
CA ALA A 34 3.80 7.21 -18.73
C ALA A 34 3.88 7.18 -17.19
N ASP A 35 2.80 7.58 -16.50
CA ASP A 35 2.68 7.43 -15.06
C ASP A 35 2.71 5.95 -14.63
N LEU A 36 1.99 5.07 -15.34
CA LEU A 36 2.01 3.64 -15.05
C LEU A 36 3.39 3.02 -15.25
N ASP A 37 4.09 3.35 -16.34
CA ASP A 37 5.43 2.86 -16.65
C ASP A 37 6.44 3.33 -15.59
N GLU A 38 6.34 4.59 -15.13
CA GLU A 38 7.16 5.10 -14.03
C GLU A 38 6.88 4.34 -12.72
N LEU A 39 5.61 4.05 -12.41
CA LEU A 39 5.24 3.29 -11.22
C LEU A 39 5.76 1.85 -11.26
N VAL A 40 5.63 1.16 -12.40
CA VAL A 40 6.17 -0.19 -12.62
C VAL A 40 7.69 -0.18 -12.50
N GLY A 41 8.36 0.83 -13.07
CA GLY A 41 9.80 1.04 -12.93
C GLY A 41 10.26 1.19 -11.48
N ARG A 42 9.49 1.89 -10.63
CA ARG A 42 9.77 2.02 -9.20
C ARG A 42 9.64 0.70 -8.44
N PHE A 43 8.67 -0.16 -8.79
CA PHE A 43 8.58 -1.51 -8.24
C PHE A 43 9.81 -2.34 -8.64
N ALA A 44 10.16 -2.35 -9.93
CA ALA A 44 11.32 -3.09 -10.43
C ALA A 44 12.64 -2.64 -9.77
N ALA A 45 12.85 -1.32 -9.63
CA ALA A 45 14.01 -0.76 -8.93
C ALA A 45 14.07 -1.14 -7.44
N SER A 46 12.93 -1.52 -6.85
CA SER A 46 12.83 -2.02 -5.47
C SER A 46 12.89 -3.54 -5.36
N GLY A 47 13.18 -4.25 -6.46
CA GLY A 47 13.20 -5.71 -6.51
C GLY A 47 11.81 -6.36 -6.48
N LEU A 48 10.76 -5.61 -6.81
CA LEU A 48 9.38 -6.09 -6.86
C LEU A 48 8.88 -6.19 -8.30
N GLU A 49 8.15 -7.25 -8.61
CA GLU A 49 7.58 -7.49 -9.93
C GLU A 49 6.08 -7.20 -9.92
N ALA A 50 5.60 -6.40 -10.88
CA ALA A 50 4.19 -6.16 -11.09
C ALA A 50 3.63 -7.13 -12.14
N ILE A 51 2.64 -7.92 -11.73
CA ILE A 51 1.95 -8.90 -12.57
C ILE A 51 0.52 -8.39 -12.79
N VAL A 52 0.06 -8.43 -14.04
CA VAL A 52 -1.31 -8.05 -14.41
C VAL A 52 -2.01 -9.26 -15.01
N VAL A 53 -3.18 -9.58 -14.47
CA VAL A 53 -4.08 -10.60 -14.99
C VAL A 53 -5.27 -9.90 -15.61
N ASP A 54 -5.46 -10.08 -16.92
CA ASP A 54 -6.66 -9.62 -17.60
C ASP A 54 -7.85 -10.52 -17.22
N GLN A 55 -8.87 -9.91 -16.63
CA GLN A 55 -10.12 -10.54 -16.21
C GLN A 55 -11.32 -9.95 -16.99
N THR A 56 -11.05 -9.30 -18.13
CA THR A 56 -12.09 -8.77 -19.00
C THR A 56 -12.91 -9.93 -19.56
N THR A 57 -14.21 -9.90 -19.29
CA THR A 57 -15.17 -10.90 -19.79
C THR A 57 -15.84 -10.34 -21.03
N PRO A 58 -16.52 -11.18 -21.84
CA PRO A 58 -17.31 -10.67 -22.97
C PRO A 58 -18.31 -9.58 -22.57
N VAL A 59 -18.99 -9.73 -21.42
CA VAL A 59 -19.94 -8.73 -20.91
C VAL A 59 -19.25 -7.40 -20.56
N HIS A 60 -18.06 -7.44 -19.97
CA HIS A 60 -17.26 -6.23 -19.72
C HIS A 60 -16.88 -5.54 -21.04
N ALA A 61 -16.38 -6.32 -22.01
CA ALA A 61 -15.94 -5.81 -23.30
C ALA A 61 -17.09 -5.20 -24.10
N GLU A 62 -18.27 -5.84 -24.13
CA GLU A 62 -19.48 -5.31 -24.76
C GLU A 62 -19.92 -3.98 -24.14
N ALA A 63 -19.68 -3.79 -22.84
CA ALA A 63 -19.94 -2.54 -22.13
C ALA A 63 -18.80 -1.50 -22.28
N GLY A 64 -17.73 -1.79 -23.04
CA GLY A 64 -16.56 -0.91 -23.18
C GLY A 64 -15.69 -0.82 -21.92
N LEU A 65 -15.74 -1.83 -21.05
CA LEU A 65 -15.01 -1.89 -19.78
C LEU A 65 -13.83 -2.86 -19.86
N SER A 66 -12.74 -2.50 -19.16
CA SER A 66 -11.61 -3.39 -18.90
C SER A 66 -11.59 -3.80 -17.43
N CYS A 67 -11.33 -5.07 -17.14
CA CYS A 67 -11.24 -5.59 -15.78
C CYS A 67 -9.90 -6.30 -15.60
N VAL A 68 -9.09 -5.85 -14.65
CA VAL A 68 -7.77 -6.46 -14.39
C VAL A 68 -7.56 -6.69 -12.90
N LYS A 69 -6.78 -7.73 -12.59
CA LYS A 69 -6.22 -7.95 -11.25
C LYS A 69 -4.72 -7.74 -11.30
N THR A 70 -4.22 -6.80 -10.52
CA THR A 70 -2.78 -6.61 -10.32
C THR A 70 -2.30 -7.34 -9.08
N LEU A 71 -1.10 -7.91 -9.17
CA LEU A 71 -0.42 -8.62 -8.11
C LEU A 71 1.02 -8.12 -8.05
N VAL A 72 1.52 -7.82 -6.86
CA VAL A 72 2.93 -7.47 -6.64
C VAL A 72 3.41 -8.29 -5.44
N PRO A 73 3.98 -9.49 -5.67
CA PRO A 73 4.52 -10.31 -4.59
C PRO A 73 5.51 -9.52 -3.74
N GLY A 74 5.41 -9.64 -2.41
CA GLY A 74 6.22 -8.87 -1.46
C GLY A 74 5.58 -7.58 -0.95
N LEU A 75 4.48 -7.10 -1.55
CA LEU A 75 3.63 -6.08 -0.91
C LEU A 75 2.80 -6.68 0.23
N LEU A 76 2.38 -5.81 1.15
CA LEU A 76 1.54 -6.20 2.28
C LEU A 76 0.07 -6.22 1.85
N PRO A 77 -0.64 -7.36 1.98
CA PRO A 77 -2.06 -7.42 1.68
C PRO A 77 -2.87 -6.74 2.78
N MET A 78 -3.99 -6.11 2.40
CA MET A 78 -5.07 -5.81 3.34
C MET A 78 -5.93 -7.06 3.48
N THR A 79 -6.02 -7.61 4.69
CA THR A 79 -6.81 -8.82 4.97
C THR A 79 -8.06 -8.47 5.77
N PHE A 80 -9.22 -8.85 5.25
CA PHE A 80 -10.51 -8.79 5.95
C PHE A 80 -10.55 -9.87 7.02
N GLY A 81 -10.91 -9.50 8.25
CA GLY A 81 -10.79 -10.37 9.42
C GLY A 81 -9.37 -10.48 9.98
N HIS A 82 -9.20 -10.05 11.23
CA HIS A 82 -7.92 -10.06 11.94
C HIS A 82 -7.25 -11.44 12.01
N HIS A 83 -8.06 -12.49 12.16
CA HIS A 83 -7.58 -13.87 12.21
C HIS A 83 -7.06 -14.40 10.88
N LEU A 84 -7.37 -13.74 9.75
CA LEU A 84 -6.93 -14.11 8.40
C LEU A 84 -5.68 -13.34 7.95
N ARG A 85 -4.92 -12.79 8.90
CA ARG A 85 -3.71 -12.02 8.60
C ARG A 85 -2.66 -12.90 7.90
N ARG A 86 -2.19 -12.45 6.74
CA ARG A 86 -1.20 -13.17 5.89
C ARG A 86 0.10 -12.39 5.80
N ILE A 87 0.78 -12.25 6.94
CA ILE A 87 2.07 -11.53 7.01
C ILE A 87 3.28 -12.45 7.25
N SER A 88 3.05 -13.74 7.45
CA SER A 88 4.14 -14.71 7.64
C SER A 88 5.05 -14.72 6.42
N GLY A 89 6.36 -14.54 6.62
CA GLY A 89 7.34 -14.48 5.54
C GLY A 89 7.37 -13.16 4.74
N LEU A 90 6.65 -12.12 5.19
CA LEU A 90 6.68 -10.80 4.54
C LEU A 90 7.58 -9.83 5.33
N ASP A 91 8.89 -9.86 5.08
CA ASP A 91 9.88 -9.00 5.75
C ASP A 91 9.55 -7.50 5.65
N ARG A 92 8.81 -7.11 4.61
CA ARG A 92 8.34 -5.73 4.43
C ARG A 92 7.56 -5.20 5.63
N VAL A 93 6.84 -6.04 6.38
CA VAL A 93 6.10 -5.61 7.59
C VAL A 93 7.06 -5.14 8.69
N LEU A 94 8.28 -5.68 8.71
CA LEU A 94 9.30 -5.38 9.71
C LEU A 94 10.24 -4.27 9.26
N THR A 95 10.61 -4.27 7.98
CA THR A 95 11.69 -3.42 7.43
C THR A 95 11.21 -2.08 6.90
N ALA A 96 10.01 -2.02 6.28
CA ALA A 96 9.53 -0.80 5.63
C ALA A 96 9.43 0.42 6.58
N PRO A 97 8.97 0.30 7.85
CA PRO A 97 8.96 1.43 8.77
C PRO A 97 10.34 2.06 8.98
N HIS A 98 11.39 1.22 9.03
CA HIS A 98 12.76 1.69 9.18
C HIS A 98 13.29 2.32 7.89
N THR A 99 13.10 1.65 6.75
CA THR A 99 13.51 2.18 5.42
C THR A 99 12.90 3.56 5.13
N LEU A 100 11.69 3.82 5.63
CA LEU A 100 10.99 5.09 5.48
C LEU A 100 11.31 6.12 6.59
N GLY A 101 12.19 5.78 7.54
CA GLY A 101 12.62 6.67 8.62
C GLY A 101 11.60 6.83 9.76
N HIS A 102 10.59 5.96 9.86
CA HIS A 102 9.60 6.00 10.95
C HIS A 102 10.10 5.34 12.23
N THR A 103 11.09 4.46 12.15
CA THR A 103 11.69 3.76 13.29
C THR A 103 13.22 3.77 13.18
N ALA A 104 13.90 3.81 14.33
CA ALA A 104 15.37 3.83 14.39
C ALA A 104 16.01 2.51 13.87
N ALA A 105 15.28 1.40 13.92
CA ALA A 105 15.69 0.08 13.44
C ALA A 105 14.47 -0.69 12.89
N PRO A 106 14.68 -1.78 12.11
CA PRO A 106 13.60 -2.69 11.72
C PRO A 106 12.85 -3.22 12.94
N LEU A 107 11.54 -3.44 12.79
CA LEU A 107 10.71 -3.99 13.86
C LEU A 107 11.01 -5.46 14.10
N ARG A 108 10.81 -5.90 15.34
CA ARG A 108 10.67 -7.31 15.70
C ARG A 108 9.22 -7.76 15.50
N PRO A 109 8.96 -9.06 15.23
CA PRO A 109 7.59 -9.55 15.04
C PRO A 109 6.61 -9.17 16.15
N GLU A 110 7.08 -9.10 17.41
CA GLU A 110 6.27 -8.78 18.58
C GLU A 110 5.92 -7.29 18.69
N GLU A 111 6.64 -6.43 17.96
CA GLU A 111 6.42 -4.97 17.92
C GLU A 111 5.40 -4.57 16.86
N VAL A 112 5.05 -5.50 15.98
CA VAL A 112 4.03 -5.28 14.97
C VAL A 112 2.67 -5.16 15.66
N ASN A 113 1.91 -4.11 15.31
CA ASN A 113 0.59 -3.84 15.89
C ASN A 113 -0.26 -5.13 16.01
N PRO A 114 -0.60 -5.55 17.25
CA PRO A 114 -1.34 -6.79 17.49
C PRO A 114 -2.85 -6.60 17.31
N HIS A 115 -3.32 -5.36 17.21
CA HIS A 115 -4.75 -5.05 17.16
C HIS A 115 -5.26 -5.04 15.72
N PRO A 116 -6.55 -5.36 15.52
CA PRO A 116 -7.18 -5.33 14.20
C PRO A 116 -7.11 -3.93 13.58
N HIS A 117 -6.98 -3.88 12.26
CA HIS A 117 -7.31 -2.65 11.52
C HIS A 117 -8.79 -2.28 11.77
N PRO A 118 -9.15 -0.99 11.83
CA PRO A 118 -10.49 -0.53 12.24
C PRO A 118 -11.57 -0.69 11.14
N PHE A 119 -11.32 -1.50 10.13
CA PHE A 119 -12.26 -1.85 9.06
C PHE A 119 -12.60 -3.35 9.22
N PRO A 120 -13.87 -3.77 8.98
CA PRO A 120 -14.33 -5.14 9.28
C PRO A 120 -13.54 -6.24 8.55
#